data_AF-L7IQS9-F1
#
_entry.id   AF-L7IQS9-F1
#
_cell.length_a   1.000
_cell.length_b   1.000
_cell.length_c   1.000
_cell.angle_alpha   90.00
_cell.angle_beta   90.00
_cell.angle_gamma   90.00
#
_symmetry.space_group_name_H-M   'P 1'
#
loop_
_entity.id
_entity.type
_entity.pdbx_description
1 polymer ?
#
loop_
_entity_poly.entity_id
_entity_poly.type
_entity_poly.pdbx_seq_one_letter_code
_entity_poly.pdbx_strand_id
1 'polypeptide(L)'
;MRFSEFMIVPLLAAAVEARACKAKRPTTAAFATTTVATSTSPVAASTSPAVTSTAVAASSTVAGVSSASSAISSLSSSTSSASSTEAAYTSTSAPPKPTTTSTPPSAPTTLTTAVSSSAKPTSAKPAPTSAPYRAYPADVVDKLRDSSIANLESFTKRNPSSCTLENASIRREWSDLSIAEREDYISAVQCLQRLPPKTPSSVSPGARSRFDDFLTVHIQQTPSIHNTANFLGWHRYYVWQYEKALREECGYKGFQPYWNWNREVADPTKSAMFNGNATSLSGNSPSSGACVTSGPFKDMAVNLGPGASLKYNPRCLKRDISASQAQACTADKTLSLIKNSPTIGRFQDTMQGIPGVHAGGHFTIGGDPGSDIYSSAGDPAFYFHHAMIDRVWWLWQLQDLETRLSAVDGNNGGRKGTVNDETNLGAVGGSVKLGDLLNTMGGKGGEFCYIYV
;
A
#
# COMPACT_ATOMS: atom_id res chain seq x y z
N MET A 1 -6.59 -68.12 -60.39
CA MET A 1 -7.40 -68.77 -59.33
C MET A 1 -7.94 -67.64 -58.47
N ARG A 2 -9.27 -67.41 -58.35
CA ARG A 2 -10.26 -68.13 -57.50
C ARG A 2 -9.87 -68.03 -56.01
N PHE A 3 -10.70 -67.53 -55.08
CA PHE A 3 -12.18 -67.36 -55.06
C PHE A 3 -12.69 -66.14 -54.22
N SER A 4 -13.88 -65.61 -54.58
CA SER A 4 -15.01 -65.06 -53.76
C SER A 4 -14.77 -63.90 -52.76
N GLU A 5 -15.58 -62.82 -52.61
CA GLU A 5 -17.06 -62.60 -52.65
C GLU A 5 -17.83 -63.28 -51.48
N PHE A 6 -18.89 -62.77 -50.82
CA PHE A 6 -19.73 -61.54 -50.89
C PHE A 6 -19.78 -60.86 -49.47
N MET A 7 -20.75 -60.07 -48.92
CA MET A 7 -22.14 -59.64 -49.22
C MET A 7 -22.45 -58.27 -48.52
N ILE A 8 -23.72 -57.82 -48.43
CA ILE A 8 -24.17 -56.43 -48.20
C ILE A 8 -25.36 -56.31 -47.21
N VAL A 9 -25.21 -55.57 -46.07
CA VAL A 9 -26.18 -54.62 -45.42
C VAL A 9 -27.56 -55.18 -44.91
N PRO A 10 -28.43 -54.53 -44.06
CA PRO A 10 -28.34 -53.47 -43.03
C PRO A 10 -28.89 -53.86 -41.60
N LEU A 11 -28.97 -52.86 -40.69
CA LEU A 11 -30.06 -52.58 -39.71
C LEU A 11 -30.21 -53.41 -38.40
N LEU A 12 -29.97 -52.76 -37.24
CA LEU A 12 -31.04 -52.31 -36.32
C LEU A 12 -30.50 -51.31 -35.27
N ALA A 13 -31.40 -50.61 -34.56
CA ALA A 13 -31.04 -49.67 -33.50
C ALA A 13 -31.17 -50.28 -32.09
N ALA A 14 -30.37 -49.81 -31.14
CA ALA A 14 -30.51 -50.11 -29.71
C ALA A 14 -30.38 -48.82 -28.89
N ALA A 15 -31.38 -48.53 -28.07
CA ALA A 15 -31.37 -47.42 -27.11
C ALA A 15 -31.68 -47.97 -25.72
N VAL A 16 -30.88 -47.58 -24.72
CA VAL A 16 -31.12 -47.90 -23.29
C VAL A 16 -30.86 -46.65 -22.45
N GLU A 17 -31.66 -46.49 -21.41
CA GLU A 17 -31.94 -45.22 -20.74
C GLU A 17 -30.81 -44.67 -19.85
N ALA A 18 -30.77 -43.34 -19.72
CA ALA A 18 -30.04 -42.66 -18.66
C ALA A 18 -30.84 -42.69 -17.34
N ARG A 19 -30.25 -43.20 -16.26
CA ARG A 19 -30.85 -43.15 -14.91
C ARG A 19 -30.53 -41.84 -14.19
N ALA A 20 -31.56 -41.12 -13.78
CA ALA A 20 -31.45 -39.97 -12.87
C ALA A 20 -32.03 -40.31 -11.48
N CYS A 21 -31.24 -40.16 -10.42
CA CYS A 21 -31.70 -40.34 -9.04
C CYS A 21 -32.14 -39.00 -8.43
N LYS A 22 -33.44 -38.85 -8.16
CA LYS A 22 -33.97 -37.74 -7.34
C LYS A 22 -33.90 -38.09 -5.85
N ALA A 23 -33.28 -37.24 -5.05
CA ALA A 23 -33.45 -37.26 -3.59
C ALA A 23 -34.85 -36.71 -3.21
N LYS A 24 -35.42 -37.20 -2.12
CA LYS A 24 -36.77 -36.83 -1.64
C LYS A 24 -36.73 -36.49 -0.15
N ARG A 25 -37.45 -35.44 0.28
CA ARG A 25 -37.57 -35.04 1.69
C ARG A 25 -38.42 -36.06 2.49
N PRO A 26 -38.12 -36.27 3.79
CA PRO A 26 -39.12 -36.68 4.79
C PRO A 26 -39.87 -35.47 5.37
N THR A 27 -41.00 -35.72 6.03
CA THR A 27 -41.87 -34.72 6.69
C THR A 27 -42.01 -34.97 8.19
N THR A 28 -42.63 -34.01 8.88
CA THR A 28 -42.80 -33.92 10.35
C THR A 28 -43.64 -35.04 10.97
N ALA A 29 -43.28 -35.40 12.21
CA ALA A 29 -44.18 -35.92 13.24
C ALA A 29 -43.74 -35.38 14.61
N ALA A 30 -44.64 -35.33 15.59
CA ALA A 30 -44.35 -34.86 16.95
C ALA A 30 -45.28 -35.56 17.96
N PHE A 31 -44.79 -35.88 19.16
CA PHE A 31 -45.42 -35.62 20.48
C PHE A 31 -44.60 -36.22 21.64
N ALA A 32 -45.04 -35.89 22.86
CA ALA A 32 -44.75 -36.51 24.17
C ALA A 32 -43.46 -36.08 24.91
N THR A 33 -43.62 -35.97 26.23
CA THR A 33 -42.70 -35.41 27.22
C THR A 33 -42.19 -36.48 28.19
N THR A 34 -40.94 -36.35 28.66
CA THR A 34 -40.50 -36.94 29.95
C THR A 34 -39.58 -35.96 30.68
N THR A 35 -39.77 -35.81 31.99
CA THR A 35 -38.96 -34.96 32.88
C THR A 35 -37.81 -35.73 33.53
N VAL A 36 -36.64 -35.09 33.67
CA VAL A 36 -35.59 -35.47 34.63
C VAL A 36 -35.06 -34.17 35.26
N ALA A 37 -34.69 -34.20 36.55
CA ALA A 37 -34.29 -33.03 37.31
C ALA A 37 -33.00 -33.27 38.13
N THR A 38 -32.15 -32.25 38.21
CA THR A 38 -31.02 -32.01 39.14
C THR A 38 -30.42 -30.63 38.79
N SER A 39 -29.82 -29.84 39.68
CA SER A 39 -29.91 -29.76 41.15
C SER A 39 -29.44 -28.36 41.61
N THR A 40 -29.92 -27.91 42.77
CA THR A 40 -29.52 -26.67 43.48
C THR A 40 -28.10 -26.80 44.11
N SER A 41 -27.37 -25.81 44.64
CA SER A 41 -27.56 -24.39 45.04
C SER A 41 -26.15 -23.75 45.38
N PRO A 42 -25.97 -22.57 46.03
CA PRO A 42 -26.26 -21.18 45.63
C PRO A 42 -25.08 -20.19 45.99
N VAL A 43 -25.41 -18.92 46.32
CA VAL A 43 -24.57 -17.84 46.95
C VAL A 43 -23.64 -17.05 45.99
N ALA A 44 -23.64 -15.70 45.95
CA ALA A 44 -24.62 -14.68 46.36
C ALA A 44 -24.31 -13.32 45.69
N ALA A 45 -25.30 -12.42 45.61
CA ALA A 45 -25.12 -10.99 45.31
C ALA A 45 -26.17 -10.16 46.08
N SER A 46 -25.82 -8.93 46.47
CA SER A 46 -26.63 -8.08 47.37
C SER A 46 -27.57 -7.10 46.64
N THR A 47 -28.49 -6.52 47.41
CA THR A 47 -29.67 -5.78 46.92
C THR A 47 -29.45 -4.27 46.70
N SER A 48 -29.91 -3.77 45.55
CA SER A 48 -30.76 -2.55 45.38
C SER A 48 -30.22 -1.16 45.83
N PRO A 49 -30.82 -0.02 45.40
CA PRO A 49 -32.05 0.15 44.59
C PRO A 49 -31.85 0.88 43.25
N ALA A 50 -32.95 1.05 42.51
CA ALA A 50 -33.00 1.68 41.19
C ALA A 50 -33.33 3.18 41.23
N VAL A 51 -33.08 3.86 40.10
CA VAL A 51 -33.70 5.14 39.73
C VAL A 51 -34.35 4.99 38.36
N THR A 52 -35.57 5.51 38.20
CA THR A 52 -36.38 5.40 36.99
C THR A 52 -36.17 6.57 36.02
N SER A 53 -36.20 6.27 34.71
CA SER A 53 -36.56 7.25 33.67
C SER A 53 -37.41 6.57 32.60
N THR A 54 -38.45 7.27 32.13
CA THR A 54 -39.46 6.72 31.23
C THR A 54 -39.01 6.73 29.77
N ALA A 55 -39.30 5.63 29.06
CA ALA A 55 -39.25 5.61 27.60
C ALA A 55 -40.59 6.11 27.03
N VAL A 56 -40.54 6.97 26.01
CA VAL A 56 -41.69 7.36 25.18
C VAL A 56 -41.31 7.13 23.73
N ALA A 57 -42.12 6.37 22.99
CA ALA A 57 -41.93 6.12 21.58
C ALA A 57 -42.56 7.24 20.74
N ALA A 58 -41.90 7.62 19.64
CA ALA A 58 -42.45 8.50 18.60
C ALA A 58 -42.14 7.90 17.22
N SER A 59 -43.07 8.05 16.28
CA SER A 59 -43.05 7.36 14.98
C SER A 59 -42.22 8.11 13.92
N SER A 60 -41.78 7.38 12.90
CA SER A 60 -41.06 7.90 11.73
C SER A 60 -42.01 8.46 10.66
N THR A 61 -41.73 9.65 10.16
CA THR A 61 -42.19 10.16 8.85
C THR A 61 -41.03 10.87 8.13
N VAL A 62 -41.15 11.09 6.82
CA VAL A 62 -40.02 11.45 5.93
C VAL A 62 -40.39 12.66 5.08
N ALA A 63 -39.54 13.71 5.08
CA ALA A 63 -39.32 14.60 3.93
C ALA A 63 -38.20 15.65 4.15
N GLY A 64 -37.22 15.68 3.25
CA GLY A 64 -36.92 16.89 2.46
C GLY A 64 -35.94 17.99 2.96
N VAL A 65 -35.17 18.49 1.98
CA VAL A 65 -34.60 19.85 1.87
C VAL A 65 -33.36 20.23 2.72
N SER A 66 -32.19 20.06 2.08
CA SER A 66 -31.11 21.02 1.85
C SER A 66 -30.72 22.12 2.87
N SER A 67 -29.38 22.24 3.01
CA SER A 67 -28.57 23.49 2.95
C SER A 67 -27.90 24.02 4.24
N ALA A 68 -26.91 24.89 4.00
CA ALA A 68 -26.18 25.76 4.92
C ALA A 68 -25.26 25.13 5.99
N SER A 69 -23.96 25.40 5.83
CA SER A 69 -22.97 25.35 6.91
C SER A 69 -23.31 26.36 8.01
N SER A 70 -22.93 26.07 9.26
CA SER A 70 -22.76 27.08 10.31
C SER A 70 -21.41 26.90 10.98
N ALA A 71 -20.61 27.95 10.99
CA ALA A 71 -19.41 28.03 11.83
C ALA A 71 -19.83 28.30 13.28
N ILE A 72 -19.03 27.82 14.25
CA ILE A 72 -19.16 28.20 15.66
C ILE A 72 -17.81 28.78 16.10
N SER A 73 -17.88 29.98 16.69
CA SER A 73 -16.72 30.83 16.91
C SER A 73 -15.94 30.49 18.19
N SER A 74 -14.66 30.86 18.16
CA SER A 74 -13.82 31.31 19.28
C SER A 74 -14.36 31.20 20.71
N LEU A 75 -13.59 30.50 21.57
CA LEU A 75 -13.49 30.81 22.99
C LEU A 75 -12.01 31.07 23.33
N SER A 76 -11.74 32.19 24.01
CA SER A 76 -10.40 32.74 24.20
C SER A 76 -10.16 33.16 25.66
N SER A 77 -9.42 32.33 26.39
CA SER A 77 -8.86 32.60 27.72
C SER A 77 -7.89 31.46 28.09
N SER A 78 -6.83 31.67 28.86
CA SER A 78 -6.22 32.92 29.35
C SER A 78 -4.71 32.69 29.60
N THR A 79 -3.95 33.78 29.70
CA THR A 79 -2.52 33.76 30.01
C THR A 79 -2.22 33.36 31.46
N SER A 80 -1.25 32.48 31.67
CA SER A 80 -0.52 32.36 32.94
C SER A 80 0.98 32.39 32.68
N SER A 81 1.63 33.46 33.13
CA SER A 81 3.08 33.66 33.04
C SER A 81 3.79 32.99 34.22
N ALA A 82 4.79 32.14 33.95
CA ALA A 82 5.73 31.65 34.95
C ALA A 82 7.13 32.19 34.62
N SER A 83 7.76 32.86 35.59
CA SER A 83 9.10 33.45 35.43
C SER A 83 10.18 32.37 35.60
N SER A 84 11.19 32.35 34.72
CA SER A 84 12.41 31.56 34.89
C SER A 84 13.52 32.41 35.49
N THR A 85 13.95 32.10 36.71
CA THR A 85 15.15 32.69 37.33
C THR A 85 16.44 32.01 36.86
N GLU A 86 17.56 32.72 37.04
CA GLU A 86 18.87 32.36 36.49
C GLU A 86 19.56 31.19 37.21
N ALA A 87 20.40 30.48 36.46
CA ALA A 87 21.63 29.89 36.97
C ALA A 87 22.67 29.81 35.83
N ALA A 88 23.56 30.79 35.73
CA ALA A 88 24.64 30.76 34.75
C ALA A 88 25.77 29.83 35.22
N TYR A 89 26.30 28.99 34.32
CA TYR A 89 27.55 28.26 34.54
C TYR A 89 28.49 28.47 33.35
N THR A 90 29.44 29.39 33.52
CA THR A 90 30.56 29.58 32.60
C THR A 90 31.64 28.53 32.88
N SER A 91 32.05 27.80 31.85
CA SER A 91 33.34 27.09 31.87
C SER A 91 33.98 27.16 30.49
N THR A 92 35.22 27.64 30.44
CA THR A 92 35.96 27.94 29.22
C THR A 92 37.22 27.09 29.12
N SER A 93 37.37 26.30 28.05
CA SER A 93 38.67 25.80 27.62
C SER A 93 38.67 25.45 26.12
N ALA A 94 39.60 26.05 25.38
CA ALA A 94 39.93 25.73 24.00
C ALA A 94 41.31 25.02 23.95
N PRO A 95 41.66 24.30 22.87
CA PRO A 95 42.66 23.23 22.93
C PRO A 95 44.11 23.68 22.64
N PRO A 96 45.12 22.90 23.08
CA PRO A 96 46.52 23.08 22.66
C PRO A 96 46.86 22.27 21.38
N LYS A 97 47.73 22.84 20.52
CA LYS A 97 48.46 22.12 19.47
C LYS A 97 49.81 22.79 19.14
N PRO A 98 50.93 22.06 19.28
CA PRO A 98 52.11 22.21 18.41
C PRO A 98 52.82 20.85 18.11
N THR A 99 53.76 20.66 17.17
CA THR A 99 54.03 21.22 15.82
C THR A 99 55.03 20.30 15.10
N THR A 100 54.91 20.13 13.76
CA THR A 100 55.99 19.69 12.81
C THR A 100 56.57 18.25 13.02
N THR A 101 57.33 17.60 12.10
CA THR A 101 58.09 18.07 10.91
C THR A 101 58.27 16.98 9.82
N SER A 102 58.41 17.40 8.55
CA SER A 102 59.23 16.84 7.43
C SER A 102 59.18 15.37 6.95
N THR A 103 58.65 15.18 5.73
CA THR A 103 59.33 14.70 4.48
C THR A 103 59.89 13.26 4.35
N PRO A 104 59.65 12.54 3.21
CA PRO A 104 60.03 11.12 3.00
C PRO A 104 61.18 10.89 1.99
N PRO A 105 61.58 9.61 1.76
CA PRO A 105 62.24 9.19 0.51
C PRO A 105 61.69 7.91 -0.16
N SER A 106 61.65 7.95 -1.49
CA SER A 106 61.89 6.87 -2.47
C SER A 106 60.98 5.62 -2.58
N ALA A 107 60.62 5.31 -3.83
CA ALA A 107 60.11 4.01 -4.29
C ALA A 107 61.24 3.17 -4.94
N PRO A 108 61.00 1.86 -5.19
CA PRO A 108 61.70 1.17 -6.27
C PRO A 108 60.79 0.38 -7.23
N THR A 109 61.06 0.57 -8.53
CA THR A 109 61.13 -0.45 -9.59
C THR A 109 59.87 -1.20 -10.05
N THR A 110 59.51 -0.95 -11.30
CA THR A 110 58.58 -1.71 -12.15
C THR A 110 59.04 -3.15 -12.39
N LEU A 111 58.09 -4.11 -12.43
CA LEU A 111 58.30 -5.43 -13.02
C LEU A 111 57.11 -5.78 -13.92
N THR A 112 57.35 -5.83 -15.22
CA THR A 112 56.32 -6.10 -16.24
C THR A 112 56.12 -7.60 -16.45
N THR A 113 54.93 -8.10 -16.12
CA THR A 113 54.43 -9.40 -16.61
C THR A 113 53.20 -9.17 -17.49
N ALA A 114 53.25 -9.65 -18.73
CA ALA A 114 52.12 -9.55 -19.64
C ALA A 114 51.05 -10.58 -19.26
N VAL A 115 49.79 -10.13 -19.12
CA VAL A 115 48.63 -11.00 -18.92
C VAL A 115 47.70 -10.83 -20.11
N SER A 116 47.25 -11.94 -20.69
CA SER A 116 46.44 -11.96 -21.90
C SER A 116 45.09 -11.25 -21.72
N SER A 117 44.63 -10.59 -22.78
CA SER A 117 43.36 -9.87 -22.83
C SER A 117 42.16 -10.83 -22.85
N SER A 118 41.78 -11.34 -21.67
CA SER A 118 40.55 -12.11 -21.51
C SER A 118 39.33 -11.19 -21.62
N ALA A 119 38.38 -11.52 -22.49
CA ALA A 119 37.23 -10.68 -22.77
C ALA A 119 36.33 -10.55 -21.53
N LYS A 120 35.96 -9.32 -21.17
CA LYS A 120 35.02 -9.03 -20.08
C LYS A 120 33.67 -9.70 -20.38
N PRO A 121 33.18 -10.65 -19.54
CA PRO A 121 31.85 -11.21 -19.75
C PRO A 121 30.81 -10.13 -19.50
N THR A 122 30.14 -9.69 -20.56
CA THR A 122 28.93 -8.87 -20.46
C THR A 122 27.82 -9.73 -19.88
N SER A 123 27.65 -9.66 -18.55
CA SER A 123 26.47 -10.20 -17.88
C SER A 123 25.23 -9.49 -18.41
N ALA A 124 24.55 -10.11 -19.36
CA ALA A 124 23.24 -9.66 -19.80
C ALA A 124 22.27 -9.83 -18.63
N LYS A 125 21.59 -8.74 -18.23
CA LYS A 125 20.44 -8.80 -17.32
C LYS A 125 19.47 -9.85 -17.89
N PRO A 126 19.09 -10.91 -17.14
CA PRO A 126 18.17 -11.92 -17.65
C PRO A 126 16.88 -11.26 -18.14
N ALA A 127 16.38 -11.70 -19.29
CA ALA A 127 15.10 -11.22 -19.81
C ALA A 127 13.97 -11.58 -18.81
N PRO A 128 12.92 -10.75 -18.67
CA PRO A 128 11.83 -11.01 -17.71
C PRO A 128 10.96 -12.24 -18.02
N THR A 129 11.34 -13.03 -19.04
CA THR A 129 10.58 -14.17 -19.59
C THR A 129 10.80 -15.48 -18.83
N SER A 130 11.82 -15.57 -17.96
CA SER A 130 11.82 -16.60 -16.91
C SER A 130 10.75 -16.25 -15.88
N ALA A 131 9.83 -17.18 -15.60
CA ALA A 131 8.81 -17.00 -14.57
C ALA A 131 9.47 -16.52 -13.25
N PRO A 132 9.04 -15.38 -12.68
CA PRO A 132 9.78 -14.72 -11.61
C PRO A 132 9.81 -15.58 -10.36
N TYR A 133 10.93 -15.53 -9.65
CA TYR A 133 11.06 -16.17 -8.36
C TYR A 133 10.02 -15.60 -7.38
N ARG A 134 9.24 -16.51 -6.79
CA ARG A 134 8.29 -16.24 -5.72
C ARG A 134 8.64 -17.16 -4.56
N ALA A 135 8.69 -16.65 -3.34
CA ALA A 135 8.80 -17.48 -2.13
C ALA A 135 7.46 -18.14 -1.76
N TYR A 136 6.35 -17.69 -2.36
CA TYR A 136 4.98 -18.13 -2.09
C TYR A 136 4.28 -18.63 -3.37
N PRO A 137 3.33 -19.59 -3.29
CA PRO A 137 2.56 -20.03 -4.44
C PRO A 137 1.74 -18.90 -5.08
N ALA A 138 1.65 -18.88 -6.41
CA ALA A 138 0.92 -17.86 -7.16
C ALA A 138 -0.60 -17.94 -6.92
N ASP A 139 -1.18 -16.83 -6.44
CA ASP A 139 -2.63 -16.68 -6.26
C ASP A 139 -3.37 -16.39 -7.59
N VAL A 140 -4.66 -16.06 -7.54
CA VAL A 140 -5.48 -15.81 -8.74
C VAL A 140 -5.21 -14.45 -9.40
N VAL A 141 -4.67 -13.47 -8.66
CA VAL A 141 -4.22 -12.17 -9.18
C VAL A 141 -2.83 -12.32 -9.80
N ASP A 142 -1.97 -13.14 -9.19
CA ASP A 142 -0.67 -13.52 -9.75
C ASP A 142 -0.81 -14.25 -11.09
N LYS A 143 -1.75 -15.21 -11.19
CA LYS A 143 -2.09 -15.88 -12.46
C LYS A 143 -2.68 -14.92 -13.51
N LEU A 144 -3.42 -13.91 -13.06
CA LEU A 144 -3.88 -12.84 -13.95
C LEU A 144 -2.71 -11.99 -14.45
N ARG A 145 -1.74 -11.66 -13.60
CA ARG A 145 -0.50 -10.97 -14.02
C ARG A 145 0.21 -11.77 -15.09
N ASP A 146 0.51 -13.04 -14.80
CA ASP A 146 1.31 -13.91 -15.67
C ASP A 146 0.69 -14.02 -17.07
N SER A 147 -0.64 -14.15 -17.16
CA SER A 147 -1.37 -14.15 -18.44
C SER A 147 -1.52 -12.78 -19.11
N SER A 148 -1.41 -11.67 -18.36
CA SER A 148 -1.56 -10.31 -18.90
C SER A 148 -0.26 -9.70 -19.46
N ILE A 149 0.92 -10.30 -19.19
CA ILE A 149 2.20 -9.80 -19.75
C ILE A 149 2.21 -9.83 -21.29
N ALA A 150 1.57 -10.83 -21.91
CA ALA A 150 1.47 -10.91 -23.38
C ALA A 150 0.76 -9.69 -24.00
N ASN A 151 -0.19 -9.08 -23.28
CA ASN A 151 -0.85 -7.84 -23.70
C ASN A 151 0.13 -6.65 -23.64
N LEU A 152 0.94 -6.58 -22.57
CA LEU A 152 1.94 -5.52 -22.40
C LEU A 152 3.06 -5.62 -23.44
N GLU A 153 3.55 -6.82 -23.71
CA GLU A 153 4.46 -7.10 -24.84
C GLU A 153 3.87 -6.65 -26.17
N SER A 154 2.62 -7.02 -26.45
CA SER A 154 1.94 -6.69 -27.70
C SER A 154 1.64 -5.20 -27.83
N PHE A 155 1.53 -4.47 -26.71
CA PHE A 155 1.37 -3.03 -26.66
C PHE A 155 2.68 -2.29 -26.87
N THR A 156 3.75 -2.63 -26.14
CA THR A 156 5.05 -1.95 -26.23
C THR A 156 5.74 -2.17 -27.57
N LYS A 157 5.52 -3.33 -28.23
CA LYS A 157 5.97 -3.59 -29.61
C LYS A 157 5.28 -2.69 -30.66
N ARG A 158 4.07 -2.18 -30.39
CA ARG A 158 3.33 -1.25 -31.26
C ARG A 158 3.49 0.22 -30.88
N ASN A 159 3.72 0.49 -29.60
CA ASN A 159 3.90 1.82 -29.02
C ASN A 159 5.32 1.92 -28.43
N PRO A 160 6.37 1.99 -29.27
CA PRO A 160 7.75 2.00 -28.81
C PRO A 160 8.06 3.26 -28.00
N SER A 161 8.84 3.10 -26.93
CA SER A 161 9.36 4.20 -26.11
C SER A 161 10.81 3.91 -25.69
N SER A 162 11.42 4.82 -24.93
CA SER A 162 12.70 4.56 -24.25
C SER A 162 12.60 3.44 -23.19
N CYS A 163 11.40 3.12 -22.72
CA CYS A 163 11.14 2.02 -21.81
C CYS A 163 10.77 0.73 -22.55
N THR A 164 11.43 -0.36 -22.21
CA THR A 164 11.21 -1.72 -22.74
C THR A 164 11.14 -2.70 -21.56
N LEU A 165 10.65 -3.93 -21.78
CA LEU A 165 10.55 -4.91 -20.69
C LEU A 165 11.93 -5.33 -20.18
N GLU A 166 12.94 -5.33 -21.05
CA GLU A 166 14.33 -5.66 -20.72
C GLU A 166 14.97 -4.59 -19.84
N ASN A 167 14.73 -3.30 -20.10
CA ASN A 167 15.31 -2.22 -19.30
C ASN A 167 14.46 -1.83 -18.07
N ALA A 168 13.15 -2.13 -18.07
CA ALA A 168 12.23 -1.80 -16.98
C ALA A 168 12.71 -2.22 -15.59
N SER A 169 12.37 -1.35 -14.63
CA SER A 169 12.55 -1.58 -13.21
C SER A 169 11.48 -2.56 -12.69
N ILE A 170 11.83 -3.37 -11.69
CA ILE A 170 10.97 -4.46 -11.23
C ILE A 170 10.56 -4.24 -9.78
N ARG A 171 9.27 -3.93 -9.56
CA ARG A 171 8.64 -3.86 -8.24
C ARG A 171 8.18 -5.27 -7.82
N ARG A 172 8.69 -5.75 -6.69
CA ARG A 172 8.46 -7.09 -6.12
C ARG A 172 7.60 -7.05 -4.87
N GLU A 173 7.02 -8.19 -4.52
CA GLU A 173 6.33 -8.38 -3.25
C GLU A 173 7.34 -8.37 -2.08
N TRP A 174 6.98 -7.78 -0.94
CA TRP A 174 7.90 -7.63 0.20
C TRP A 174 8.42 -8.96 0.76
N SER A 175 7.54 -9.97 0.86
CA SER A 175 7.91 -11.30 1.34
C SER A 175 8.75 -12.10 0.33
N ASP A 176 8.82 -11.66 -0.95
CA ASP A 176 9.74 -12.20 -1.97
C ASP A 176 11.12 -11.51 -2.00
N LEU A 177 11.31 -10.40 -1.27
CA LEU A 177 12.65 -9.83 -1.07
C LEU A 177 13.47 -10.66 -0.09
N SER A 178 14.77 -10.75 -0.31
CA SER A 178 15.72 -11.31 0.67
C SER A 178 15.90 -10.40 1.89
N ILE A 179 16.41 -10.96 2.99
CA ILE A 179 16.66 -10.25 4.26
C ILE A 179 17.46 -8.96 4.03
N ALA A 180 18.58 -9.03 3.29
CA ALA A 180 19.43 -7.87 3.00
C ALA A 180 18.74 -6.80 2.13
N GLU A 181 17.85 -7.19 1.21
CA GLU A 181 17.08 -6.22 0.40
C GLU A 181 16.00 -5.50 1.23
N ARG A 182 15.47 -6.16 2.26
CA ARG A 182 14.58 -5.52 3.25
C ARG A 182 15.36 -4.56 4.15
N GLU A 183 16.56 -4.95 4.59
CA GLU A 183 17.45 -4.12 5.41
C GLU A 183 17.93 -2.86 4.66
N ASP A 184 18.25 -2.96 3.37
CA ASP A 184 18.57 -1.81 2.49
C ASP A 184 17.39 -0.83 2.39
N TYR A 185 16.16 -1.33 2.18
CA TYR A 185 14.95 -0.51 2.17
C TYR A 185 14.71 0.18 3.52
N ILE A 186 14.73 -0.57 4.62
CA ILE A 186 14.49 -0.06 5.98
C ILE A 186 15.51 1.02 6.35
N SER A 187 16.79 0.80 6.02
CA SER A 187 17.88 1.76 6.24
C SER A 187 17.64 3.07 5.47
N ALA A 188 17.11 2.99 4.25
CA ALA A 188 16.77 4.16 3.44
C ALA A 188 15.55 4.93 3.97
N VAL A 189 14.50 4.25 4.46
CA VAL A 189 13.36 4.92 5.12
C VAL A 189 13.82 5.65 6.38
N GLN A 190 14.59 4.99 7.24
CA GLN A 190 15.19 5.62 8.42
C GLN A 190 16.12 6.78 8.07
N CYS A 191 16.74 6.77 6.88
CA CYS A 191 17.50 7.91 6.36
C CYS A 191 16.58 9.09 5.98
N LEU A 192 15.46 8.87 5.29
CA LEU A 192 14.48 9.93 5.02
C LEU A 192 13.88 10.53 6.31
N GLN A 193 13.78 9.73 7.38
CA GLN A 193 13.38 10.20 8.71
C GLN A 193 14.46 11.02 9.44
N ARG A 194 15.72 11.03 8.96
CA ARG A 194 16.84 11.81 9.53
C ARG A 194 17.25 13.02 8.68
N LEU A 195 17.07 12.98 7.36
CA LEU A 195 17.38 14.11 6.48
C LEU A 195 16.43 15.29 6.75
N PRO A 196 16.89 16.56 6.71
CA PRO A 196 16.06 17.72 7.02
C PRO A 196 14.97 17.97 5.95
N PRO A 197 13.82 18.58 6.34
CA PRO A 197 12.70 18.80 5.44
C PRO A 197 13.02 19.85 4.37
N LYS A 198 12.44 19.68 3.18
CA LYS A 198 12.47 20.63 2.06
C LYS A 198 11.27 21.57 2.05
N THR A 199 10.18 21.23 2.74
CA THR A 199 9.02 22.12 2.88
C THR A 199 9.36 23.28 3.82
N PRO A 200 9.09 24.54 3.45
CA PRO A 200 9.27 25.68 4.35
C PRO A 200 8.45 25.53 5.64
N SER A 201 9.02 25.94 6.77
CA SER A 201 8.34 25.92 8.08
C SER A 201 7.10 26.82 8.15
N SER A 202 6.98 27.79 7.23
CA SER A 202 5.76 28.59 7.02
C SER A 202 4.62 27.82 6.34
N VAL A 203 4.93 26.71 5.65
CA VAL A 203 3.97 25.82 4.97
C VAL A 203 3.66 24.59 5.83
N SER A 204 4.65 24.04 6.54
CA SER A 204 4.49 22.91 7.47
C SER A 204 5.34 23.11 8.73
N PRO A 205 4.84 23.81 9.77
CA PRO A 205 5.62 24.10 10.98
C PRO A 205 5.93 22.85 11.82
N GLY A 206 5.24 21.73 11.58
CA GLY A 206 5.50 20.45 12.22
C GLY A 206 6.53 19.55 11.52
N ALA A 207 6.90 19.80 10.27
CA ALA A 207 7.84 18.92 9.55
C ALA A 207 9.24 18.96 10.20
N ARG A 208 9.85 17.78 10.41
CA ARG A 208 11.21 17.64 10.98
C ARG A 208 12.14 16.81 10.10
N SER A 209 11.62 16.13 9.10
CA SER A 209 12.36 15.21 8.23
C SER A 209 11.88 15.25 6.77
N ARG A 210 12.67 14.69 5.85
CA ARG A 210 12.25 14.45 4.45
C ARG A 210 11.01 13.55 4.37
N PHE A 211 10.88 12.61 5.30
CA PHE A 211 9.68 11.76 5.44
C PHE A 211 8.43 12.60 5.80
N ASP A 212 8.58 13.65 6.62
CA ASP A 212 7.47 14.58 6.93
C ASP A 212 7.05 15.47 5.75
N ASP A 213 7.89 15.67 4.73
CA ASP A 213 7.49 16.41 3.52
C ASP A 213 6.47 15.60 2.68
N PHE A 214 6.67 14.28 2.61
CA PHE A 214 5.73 13.36 1.97
C PHE A 214 4.39 13.36 2.74
N LEU A 215 4.46 13.17 4.06
CA LEU A 215 3.30 13.27 4.94
C LEU A 215 2.59 14.64 4.85
N THR A 216 3.35 15.74 4.75
CA THR A 216 2.81 17.09 4.57
C THR A 216 1.95 17.20 3.30
N VAL A 217 2.49 16.79 2.15
CA VAL A 217 1.74 16.96 0.88
C VAL A 217 0.51 16.05 0.82
N HIS A 218 0.56 14.85 1.42
CA HIS A 218 -0.61 13.99 1.57
C HIS A 218 -1.69 14.67 2.45
N ILE A 219 -1.33 15.14 3.65
CA ILE A 219 -2.25 15.87 4.55
C ILE A 219 -2.88 17.09 3.86
N GLN A 220 -2.08 17.87 3.11
CA GLN A 220 -2.57 19.06 2.39
C GLN A 220 -3.55 18.74 1.26
N GLN A 221 -3.36 17.60 0.58
CA GLN A 221 -4.07 17.30 -0.66
C GLN A 221 -5.13 16.19 -0.53
N THR A 222 -5.28 15.53 0.63
CA THR A 222 -6.33 14.53 0.88
C THR A 222 -7.72 14.88 0.29
N PRO A 223 -8.23 16.12 0.40
CA PRO A 223 -9.53 16.51 -0.19
C PRO A 223 -9.60 16.55 -1.73
N SER A 224 -8.46 16.60 -2.43
CA SER A 224 -8.38 16.64 -3.90
C SER A 224 -7.80 15.37 -4.54
N ILE A 225 -7.35 14.40 -3.73
CA ILE A 225 -6.71 13.15 -4.17
C ILE A 225 -7.46 11.87 -3.75
N HIS A 226 -8.56 11.98 -3.01
CA HIS A 226 -9.42 10.86 -2.62
C HIS A 226 -10.85 11.07 -3.14
N ASN A 227 -11.45 10.05 -3.75
CA ASN A 227 -12.73 10.11 -4.46
C ASN A 227 -12.74 11.15 -5.60
N THR A 228 -11.57 11.37 -6.21
CA THR A 228 -11.35 12.30 -7.33
C THR A 228 -10.69 11.58 -8.51
N ALA A 229 -10.73 12.22 -9.68
CA ALA A 229 -10.02 11.75 -10.88
C ALA A 229 -8.49 11.71 -10.71
N ASN A 230 -7.95 12.42 -9.72
CA ASN A 230 -6.52 12.45 -9.43
C ASN A 230 -6.04 11.19 -8.68
N PHE A 231 -6.94 10.46 -7.99
CA PHE A 231 -6.59 9.44 -6.99
C PHE A 231 -5.49 8.47 -7.44
N LEU A 232 -5.69 7.77 -8.56
CA LEU A 232 -4.77 6.74 -9.03
C LEU A 232 -3.44 7.32 -9.56
N GLY A 233 -3.51 8.37 -10.38
CA GLY A 233 -2.32 9.03 -10.94
C GLY A 233 -1.46 9.71 -9.87
N TRP A 234 -2.09 10.45 -8.95
CA TRP A 234 -1.41 11.12 -7.84
C TRP A 234 -0.69 10.12 -6.94
N HIS A 235 -1.35 9.04 -6.52
CA HIS A 235 -0.72 8.03 -5.64
C HIS A 235 0.40 7.27 -6.35
N ARG A 236 0.25 6.97 -7.64
CA ARG A 236 1.35 6.43 -8.46
C ARG A 236 2.56 7.37 -8.46
N TYR A 237 2.34 8.66 -8.72
CA TYR A 237 3.44 9.63 -8.76
C TYR A 237 4.08 9.85 -7.39
N TYR A 238 3.27 9.91 -6.33
CA TYR A 238 3.71 10.06 -4.94
C TYR A 238 4.60 8.90 -4.51
N VAL A 239 4.18 7.65 -4.78
CA VAL A 239 4.99 6.45 -4.51
C VAL A 239 6.26 6.41 -5.38
N TRP A 240 6.21 6.87 -6.64
CA TRP A 240 7.40 6.97 -7.48
C TRP A 240 8.40 8.04 -7.00
N GLN A 241 7.93 9.21 -6.56
CA GLN A 241 8.80 10.24 -5.95
C GLN A 241 9.38 9.78 -4.61
N TYR A 242 8.65 8.99 -3.84
CA TYR A 242 9.15 8.37 -2.62
C TYR A 242 10.25 7.34 -2.91
N GLU A 243 10.04 6.45 -3.88
CA GLU A 243 11.06 5.54 -4.40
C GLU A 243 12.31 6.29 -4.88
N LYS A 244 12.11 7.39 -5.62
CA LYS A 244 13.18 8.26 -6.11
C LYS A 244 13.95 8.90 -4.96
N ALA A 245 13.27 9.41 -3.93
CA ALA A 245 13.92 9.97 -2.75
C ALA A 245 14.72 8.92 -1.96
N LEU A 246 14.20 7.70 -1.78
CA LEU A 246 14.94 6.59 -1.16
C LEU A 246 16.23 6.28 -1.93
N ARG A 247 16.17 6.25 -3.28
CA ARG A 247 17.30 5.90 -4.15
C ARG A 247 18.33 7.02 -4.28
N GLU A 248 17.89 8.26 -4.48
CA GLU A 248 18.74 9.42 -4.78
C GLU A 248 19.22 10.17 -3.52
N GLU A 249 18.38 10.32 -2.50
CA GLU A 249 18.75 11.04 -1.26
C GLU A 249 19.30 10.09 -0.18
N CYS A 250 18.89 8.81 -0.20
CA CYS A 250 19.26 7.81 0.82
C CYS A 250 19.96 6.56 0.26
N GLY A 251 20.26 6.52 -1.04
CA GLY A 251 21.13 5.53 -1.64
C GLY A 251 20.55 4.11 -1.81
N TYR A 252 19.25 3.89 -1.59
CA TYR A 252 18.58 2.60 -1.77
C TYR A 252 18.88 1.96 -3.14
N LYS A 253 19.12 0.64 -3.19
CA LYS A 253 19.47 -0.06 -4.44
C LYS A 253 18.27 -0.70 -5.13
N GLY A 254 17.25 -1.08 -4.38
CA GLY A 254 16.00 -1.66 -4.90
C GLY A 254 15.01 -0.63 -5.48
N PHE A 255 13.85 -1.13 -5.91
CA PHE A 255 12.69 -0.35 -6.35
C PHE A 255 11.53 -0.61 -5.39
N GLN A 256 10.49 0.22 -5.37
CA GLN A 256 9.48 0.17 -4.32
C GLN A 256 8.80 -1.22 -4.23
N PRO A 257 8.97 -1.94 -3.11
CA PRO A 257 8.21 -3.16 -2.87
C PRO A 257 6.72 -2.88 -2.64
N TYR A 258 5.89 -3.85 -3.01
CA TYR A 258 4.44 -3.84 -2.75
C TYR A 258 4.06 -4.90 -1.70
N TRP A 259 2.89 -4.74 -1.09
CA TRP A 259 2.31 -5.69 -0.15
C TRP A 259 1.21 -6.51 -0.84
N ASN A 260 1.39 -7.82 -1.04
CA ASN A 260 0.27 -8.67 -1.44
C ASN A 260 -0.57 -9.03 -0.20
N TRP A 261 -1.62 -8.23 0.05
CA TRP A 261 -2.57 -8.41 1.15
C TRP A 261 -3.07 -9.84 1.34
N ASN A 262 -3.18 -10.62 0.27
CA ASN A 262 -3.73 -11.97 0.29
C ASN A 262 -2.81 -12.99 0.98
N ARG A 263 -1.49 -12.79 0.98
CA ARG A 263 -0.51 -13.80 1.44
C ARG A 263 -0.68 -14.15 2.91
N GLU A 264 -0.89 -13.16 3.77
CA GLU A 264 -1.12 -13.35 5.20
C GLU A 264 -2.50 -12.83 5.66
N VAL A 265 -3.50 -12.79 4.77
CA VAL A 265 -4.83 -12.21 5.02
C VAL A 265 -5.57 -12.78 6.25
N ALA A 266 -5.29 -14.04 6.60
CA ALA A 266 -5.87 -14.72 7.75
C ALA A 266 -5.24 -14.28 9.10
N ASP A 267 -3.99 -13.81 9.08
CA ASP A 267 -3.29 -13.26 10.25
C ASP A 267 -2.14 -12.33 9.80
N PRO A 268 -2.43 -11.05 9.52
CA PRO A 268 -1.43 -10.12 9.03
C PRO A 268 -0.28 -9.88 10.02
N THR A 269 -0.47 -10.16 11.32
CA THR A 269 0.57 -10.01 12.35
C THR A 269 1.73 -10.98 12.15
N LYS A 270 1.54 -12.07 11.42
CA LYS A 270 2.60 -13.05 11.08
C LYS A 270 3.35 -12.71 9.78
N SER A 271 2.90 -11.71 9.02
CA SER A 271 3.52 -11.33 7.74
C SER A 271 4.98 -10.89 7.89
N ALA A 272 5.74 -10.97 6.80
CA ALA A 272 7.07 -10.35 6.74
C ALA A 272 7.04 -8.83 6.94
N MET A 273 5.87 -8.20 6.80
CA MET A 273 5.68 -6.77 6.98
C MET A 273 5.47 -6.36 8.44
N PHE A 274 4.80 -7.20 9.25
CA PHE A 274 4.27 -6.81 10.56
C PHE A 274 4.63 -7.73 11.74
N ASN A 275 5.49 -8.74 11.54
CA ASN A 275 5.92 -9.64 12.63
C ASN A 275 6.85 -9.01 13.69
N GLY A 276 7.24 -7.74 13.54
CA GLY A 276 8.03 -7.00 14.53
C GLY A 276 9.51 -7.38 14.62
N ASN A 277 10.03 -8.22 13.71
CA ASN A 277 11.46 -8.53 13.63
C ASN A 277 12.25 -7.37 12.97
N ALA A 278 13.59 -7.51 12.90
CA ALA A 278 14.49 -6.50 12.33
C ALA A 278 14.32 -6.24 10.82
N THR A 279 13.63 -7.12 10.08
CA THR A 279 13.34 -6.98 8.64
C THR A 279 11.85 -6.82 8.33
N SER A 280 11.09 -6.38 9.32
CA SER A 280 9.69 -5.95 9.22
C SER A 280 9.58 -4.42 9.25
N LEU A 281 8.41 -3.88 8.95
CA LEU A 281 8.10 -2.46 9.13
C LEU A 281 7.68 -2.16 10.57
N SER A 282 8.33 -2.78 11.55
CA SER A 282 7.87 -2.89 12.94
C SER A 282 6.57 -3.68 13.12
N GLY A 283 6.24 -3.99 14.39
CA GLY A 283 5.15 -4.89 14.75
C GLY A 283 3.75 -4.27 14.79
N ASN A 284 2.83 -4.99 15.42
CA ASN A 284 1.58 -4.45 16.00
C ASN A 284 1.87 -3.74 17.34
N SER A 285 0.93 -2.91 17.84
CA SER A 285 0.97 -2.44 19.23
C SER A 285 0.62 -3.59 20.21
N PRO A 286 1.10 -3.57 21.47
CA PRO A 286 0.74 -4.57 22.49
C PRO A 286 -0.71 -4.45 22.97
N SER A 287 -1.33 -3.28 22.78
CA SER A 287 -2.74 -2.99 23.00
C SER A 287 -3.15 -1.76 22.18
N SER A 288 -4.44 -1.59 21.91
CA SER A 288 -4.92 -0.44 21.13
C SER A 288 -4.61 0.88 21.82
N GLY A 289 -4.20 1.87 21.03
CA GLY A 289 -3.75 3.18 21.50
C GLY A 289 -2.35 3.21 22.15
N ALA A 290 -1.69 2.07 22.35
CA ALA A 290 -0.29 2.01 22.77
C ALA A 290 0.67 2.17 21.57
N CYS A 291 1.94 2.47 21.87
CA CYS A 291 3.02 2.52 20.87
C CYS A 291 3.38 1.13 20.36
N VAL A 292 3.85 1.03 19.12
CA VAL A 292 4.52 -0.18 18.61
C VAL A 292 5.87 -0.35 19.33
N THR A 293 6.14 -1.54 19.88
CA THR A 293 7.27 -1.78 20.79
C THR A 293 8.45 -2.54 20.18
N SER A 294 8.32 -3.04 18.95
CA SER A 294 9.28 -3.95 18.30
C SER A 294 9.62 -3.55 16.86
N GLY A 295 10.77 -4.00 16.36
CA GLY A 295 11.27 -3.74 15.01
C GLY A 295 11.86 -2.34 14.78
N PRO A 296 12.23 -2.01 13.51
CA PRO A 296 13.11 -0.88 13.18
C PRO A 296 12.50 0.52 13.32
N PHE A 297 11.18 0.63 13.50
CA PHE A 297 10.44 1.89 13.56
C PHE A 297 9.75 2.11 14.93
N LYS A 298 10.01 1.26 15.93
CA LYS A 298 9.42 1.41 17.28
C LYS A 298 9.69 2.79 17.92
N ASP A 299 10.84 3.38 17.61
CA ASP A 299 11.31 4.67 18.14
C ASP A 299 11.00 5.84 17.18
N MET A 300 10.22 5.64 16.11
CA MET A 300 9.90 6.71 15.16
C MET A 300 8.88 7.70 15.71
N ALA A 301 9.06 8.98 15.40
CA ALA A 301 8.10 10.03 15.67
C ALA A 301 7.22 10.31 14.44
N VAL A 302 5.90 10.22 14.61
CA VAL A 302 4.90 10.75 13.69
C VAL A 302 4.70 12.21 14.05
N ASN A 303 5.27 13.15 13.29
CA ASN A 303 5.35 14.57 13.68
C ASN A 303 4.14 15.42 13.31
N LEU A 304 3.29 14.93 12.42
CA LEU A 304 2.15 15.63 11.82
C LEU A 304 0.83 14.86 12.05
N GLY A 305 -0.30 15.52 11.81
CA GLY A 305 -1.63 14.99 12.13
C GLY A 305 -1.92 14.97 13.65
N PRO A 306 -2.94 14.23 14.11
CA PRO A 306 -3.93 13.53 13.28
C PRO A 306 -4.79 14.49 12.45
N GLY A 307 -5.52 13.96 11.47
CA GLY A 307 -6.31 14.73 10.51
C GLY A 307 -5.48 15.75 9.72
N ALA A 308 -6.13 16.86 9.33
CA ALA A 308 -5.56 17.93 8.51
C ALA A 308 -4.46 18.79 9.20
N SER A 309 -3.89 18.35 10.32
CA SER A 309 -2.96 19.16 11.13
C SER A 309 -1.51 19.12 10.62
N LEU A 310 -0.98 20.29 10.24
CA LEU A 310 0.45 20.49 9.95
C LEU A 310 1.25 21.07 11.13
N LYS A 311 0.65 21.13 12.33
CA LYS A 311 1.34 21.57 13.56
C LYS A 311 2.25 20.45 14.09
N TYR A 312 3.31 20.83 14.78
CA TYR A 312 4.21 19.86 15.41
C TYR A 312 3.49 19.09 16.53
N ASN A 313 3.32 17.79 16.35
CA ASN A 313 2.63 16.90 17.26
C ASN A 313 3.35 15.53 17.34
N PRO A 314 4.61 15.50 17.83
CA PRO A 314 5.43 14.30 17.83
C PRO A 314 4.86 13.23 18.77
N ARG A 315 4.57 12.06 18.21
CA ARG A 315 4.07 10.89 18.94
C ARG A 315 4.61 9.59 18.34
N CYS A 316 4.63 8.52 19.11
CA CYS A 316 5.03 7.20 18.63
C CYS A 316 4.09 6.67 17.54
N LEU A 317 4.60 5.82 16.65
CA LEU A 317 3.79 5.00 15.76
C LEU A 317 2.89 4.05 16.57
N LYS A 318 1.62 3.91 16.16
CA LYS A 318 0.65 2.98 16.75
C LYS A 318 -0.06 2.20 15.66
N ARG A 319 -0.29 0.90 15.88
CA ARG A 319 -1.08 0.06 14.97
C ARG A 319 -2.11 -0.76 15.73
N ASP A 320 -3.17 -1.14 15.02
CA ASP A 320 -4.23 -2.03 15.51
C ASP A 320 -4.50 -3.07 14.42
N ILE A 321 -3.52 -3.95 14.21
CA ILE A 321 -3.45 -4.79 13.02
C ILE A 321 -4.60 -5.80 12.98
N SER A 322 -5.45 -5.69 11.95
CA SER A 322 -6.78 -6.30 11.94
C SER A 322 -6.95 -7.34 10.82
N ALA A 323 -6.86 -8.62 11.19
CA ALA A 323 -7.21 -9.75 10.31
C ALA A 323 -8.68 -9.72 9.81
N SER A 324 -9.57 -9.01 10.52
CA SER A 324 -10.96 -8.80 10.11
C SER A 324 -11.05 -7.83 8.92
N GLN A 325 -10.35 -6.69 9.01
CA GLN A 325 -10.30 -5.70 7.91
C GLN A 325 -9.52 -6.23 6.70
N ALA A 326 -8.50 -7.08 6.94
CA ALA A 326 -7.76 -7.77 5.89
C ALA A 326 -8.67 -8.59 4.96
N GLN A 327 -9.80 -9.11 5.45
CA GLN A 327 -10.77 -9.85 4.63
C GLN A 327 -11.38 -9.02 3.49
N ALA A 328 -11.25 -7.69 3.48
CA ALA A 328 -11.60 -6.86 2.32
C ALA A 328 -10.65 -7.09 1.11
N CYS A 329 -9.42 -7.55 1.35
CA CYS A 329 -8.30 -7.52 0.41
C CYS A 329 -7.85 -8.92 -0.10
N THR A 330 -8.72 -9.93 -0.02
CA THR A 330 -8.41 -11.28 -0.55
C THR A 330 -8.16 -11.24 -2.07
N ALA A 331 -7.44 -12.24 -2.59
CA ALA A 331 -7.14 -12.33 -4.02
C ALA A 331 -8.42 -12.45 -4.87
N ASP A 332 -9.46 -13.13 -4.41
CA ASP A 332 -10.74 -13.22 -5.12
C ASP A 332 -11.47 -11.87 -5.20
N LYS A 333 -11.44 -11.07 -4.12
CA LYS A 333 -12.00 -9.70 -4.13
C LYS A 333 -11.18 -8.77 -5.03
N THR A 334 -9.86 -8.89 -5.00
CA THR A 334 -8.94 -8.12 -5.84
C THR A 334 -9.10 -8.49 -7.32
N LEU A 335 -9.25 -9.78 -7.64
CA LEU A 335 -9.55 -10.26 -8.99
C LEU A 335 -10.92 -9.78 -9.47
N SER A 336 -11.94 -9.85 -8.61
CA SER A 336 -13.29 -9.35 -8.89
C SER A 336 -13.29 -7.86 -9.20
N LEU A 337 -12.56 -7.04 -8.43
CA LEU A 337 -12.34 -5.62 -8.68
C LEU A 337 -11.72 -5.38 -10.07
N ILE A 338 -10.71 -6.15 -10.46
CA ILE A 338 -10.03 -6.01 -11.77
C ILE A 338 -10.95 -6.45 -12.94
N LYS A 339 -11.65 -7.57 -12.81
CA LYS A 339 -12.44 -8.16 -13.91
C LYS A 339 -13.85 -7.55 -14.05
N ASN A 340 -14.51 -7.20 -12.95
CA ASN A 340 -15.91 -6.75 -12.93
C ASN A 340 -16.08 -5.22 -12.91
N SER A 341 -14.99 -4.47 -13.13
CA SER A 341 -15.02 -3.02 -13.31
C SER A 341 -14.79 -2.66 -14.78
N PRO A 342 -15.82 -2.36 -15.59
CA PRO A 342 -15.67 -2.09 -17.01
C PRO A 342 -15.10 -0.68 -17.31
N THR A 343 -15.26 0.27 -16.38
CA THR A 343 -14.80 1.67 -16.53
C THR A 343 -13.88 2.07 -15.38
N ILE A 344 -13.03 3.09 -15.61
CA ILE A 344 -12.10 3.60 -14.60
C ILE A 344 -12.84 4.18 -13.38
N GLY A 345 -13.97 4.87 -13.58
CA GLY A 345 -14.84 5.32 -12.49
C GLY A 345 -15.34 4.16 -11.63
N ARG A 346 -15.94 3.13 -12.25
CA ARG A 346 -16.39 1.95 -11.50
C ARG A 346 -15.24 1.25 -10.76
N PHE A 347 -14.06 1.20 -11.36
CA PHE A 347 -12.86 0.61 -10.76
C PHE A 347 -12.39 1.40 -9.54
N GLN A 348 -12.13 2.70 -9.68
CA GLN A 348 -11.61 3.53 -8.57
C GLN A 348 -12.63 3.68 -7.43
N ASP A 349 -13.93 3.76 -7.73
CA ASP A 349 -14.97 3.87 -6.72
C ASP A 349 -15.12 2.56 -5.92
N THR A 350 -15.06 1.41 -6.59
CA THR A 350 -15.11 0.08 -5.94
C THR A 350 -13.82 -0.20 -5.15
N MET A 351 -12.68 0.35 -5.59
CA MET A 351 -11.39 0.26 -4.89
C MET A 351 -11.37 1.09 -3.59
N GLN A 352 -11.87 2.34 -3.64
CA GLN A 352 -11.84 3.31 -2.54
C GLN A 352 -12.98 3.15 -1.52
N GLY A 353 -14.12 2.58 -1.92
CA GLY A 353 -15.28 2.39 -1.05
C GLY A 353 -15.00 1.48 0.15
N ILE A 354 -16.02 1.29 1.00
CA ILE A 354 -15.96 0.41 2.17
C ILE A 354 -16.97 -0.73 1.95
N PRO A 355 -16.58 -2.03 1.95
CA PRO A 355 -15.22 -2.59 2.10
C PRO A 355 -14.53 -2.84 0.74
N GLY A 356 -13.85 -1.83 0.19
CA GLY A 356 -12.93 -1.91 -0.94
C GLY A 356 -11.47 -2.09 -0.49
N VAL A 357 -10.57 -2.42 -1.42
CA VAL A 357 -9.19 -2.83 -1.08
C VAL A 357 -8.29 -1.68 -0.60
N HIS A 358 -8.61 -0.42 -0.92
CA HIS A 358 -7.90 0.75 -0.38
C HIS A 358 -8.26 0.98 1.09
N ALA A 359 -9.55 1.14 1.39
CA ALA A 359 -10.02 1.26 2.77
C ALA A 359 -9.62 0.05 3.62
N GLY A 360 -9.73 -1.17 3.06
CA GLY A 360 -9.32 -2.41 3.70
C GLY A 360 -7.83 -2.46 4.05
N GLY A 361 -6.95 -1.96 3.16
CA GLY A 361 -5.51 -1.91 3.42
C GLY A 361 -5.15 -1.00 4.60
N HIS A 362 -5.64 0.24 4.59
CA HIS A 362 -5.45 1.19 5.70
C HIS A 362 -6.04 0.65 7.02
N PHE A 363 -7.28 0.16 7.01
CA PHE A 363 -7.91 -0.39 8.22
C PHE A 363 -7.32 -1.73 8.68
N THR A 364 -6.52 -2.42 7.85
CA THR A 364 -5.72 -3.58 8.28
C THR A 364 -4.49 -3.18 9.07
N ILE A 365 -3.92 -1.99 8.80
CA ILE A 365 -2.82 -1.40 9.59
C ILE A 365 -3.38 -0.84 10.91
N GLY A 366 -4.49 -0.10 10.82
CA GLY A 366 -5.18 0.48 11.97
C GLY A 366 -4.36 1.55 12.69
N GLY A 367 -4.76 1.90 13.92
CA GLY A 367 -4.01 2.79 14.79
C GLY A 367 -3.75 4.19 14.22
N ASP A 368 -2.61 4.77 14.62
CA ASP A 368 -2.20 6.16 14.41
C ASP A 368 -0.80 6.19 13.75
N PRO A 369 -0.69 6.61 12.48
CA PRO A 369 -1.72 7.23 11.66
C PRO A 369 -2.43 6.27 10.69
N GLY A 370 -2.21 4.95 10.77
CA GLY A 370 -2.57 3.99 9.72
C GLY A 370 -4.05 3.95 9.30
N SER A 371 -4.98 4.40 10.15
CA SER A 371 -6.42 4.53 9.83
C SER A 371 -6.89 5.95 9.48
N ASP A 372 -6.01 6.96 9.51
CA ASP A 372 -6.32 8.38 9.31
C ASP A 372 -6.12 8.81 7.85
N ILE A 373 -7.20 9.17 7.15
CA ILE A 373 -7.19 9.50 5.71
C ILE A 373 -6.35 10.74 5.34
N TYR A 374 -5.93 11.56 6.30
CA TYR A 374 -5.02 12.68 6.06
C TYR A 374 -3.56 12.29 6.32
N SER A 375 -3.29 11.58 7.42
CA SER A 375 -1.95 11.36 7.93
C SER A 375 -1.40 9.93 7.76
N SER A 376 -2.15 8.98 7.18
CA SER A 376 -1.75 7.58 7.02
C SER A 376 -0.39 7.36 6.34
N ALA A 377 0.05 8.30 5.49
CA ALA A 377 1.39 8.31 4.90
C ALA A 377 2.56 8.45 5.91
N GLY A 378 2.24 8.69 7.19
CA GLY A 378 3.18 8.66 8.30
C GLY A 378 3.51 7.25 8.81
N ASP A 379 2.76 6.21 8.39
CA ASP A 379 3.17 4.82 8.58
C ASP A 379 4.01 4.35 7.37
N PRO A 380 5.23 3.81 7.57
CA PRO A 380 6.04 3.25 6.49
C PRO A 380 5.35 2.20 5.61
N ALA A 381 4.30 1.52 6.10
CA ALA A 381 3.51 0.55 5.35
C ALA A 381 2.61 1.19 4.26
N PHE A 382 2.29 2.49 4.35
CA PHE A 382 1.50 3.22 3.35
C PHE A 382 2.04 3.02 1.93
N TYR A 383 3.36 3.14 1.76
CA TYR A 383 4.02 3.12 0.46
C TYR A 383 3.96 1.73 -0.19
N PHE A 384 3.91 0.67 0.60
CA PHE A 384 3.69 -0.71 0.15
C PHE A 384 2.24 -0.99 -0.23
N HIS A 385 1.31 -0.48 0.59
CA HIS A 385 -0.12 -0.56 0.31
C HIS A 385 -0.45 0.15 -1.00
N HIS A 386 0.05 1.38 -1.20
CA HIS A 386 -0.17 2.13 -2.43
C HIS A 386 0.62 1.61 -3.63
N ALA A 387 1.78 0.98 -3.43
CA ALA A 387 2.44 0.21 -4.49
C ALA A 387 1.61 -1.01 -4.93
N MET A 388 0.81 -1.62 -4.05
CA MET A 388 -0.16 -2.67 -4.43
C MET A 388 -1.43 -2.09 -5.07
N ILE A 389 -1.91 -0.92 -4.64
CA ILE A 389 -2.98 -0.18 -5.33
C ILE A 389 -2.58 0.11 -6.79
N ASP A 390 -1.36 0.60 -7.01
CA ASP A 390 -0.81 0.83 -8.34
C ASP A 390 -0.65 -0.49 -9.13
N ARG A 391 -0.20 -1.59 -8.51
CA ARG A 391 -0.18 -2.93 -9.13
C ARG A 391 -1.56 -3.38 -9.60
N VAL A 392 -2.60 -3.18 -8.78
CA VAL A 392 -3.99 -3.58 -9.08
C VAL A 392 -4.58 -2.69 -10.19
N TRP A 393 -4.23 -1.40 -10.22
CA TRP A 393 -4.60 -0.50 -11.33
C TRP A 393 -3.88 -0.87 -12.64
N TRP A 394 -2.56 -1.08 -12.59
CA TRP A 394 -1.76 -1.54 -13.72
C TRP A 394 -2.33 -2.86 -14.29
N LEU A 395 -2.66 -3.83 -13.45
CA LEU A 395 -3.33 -5.07 -13.87
C LEU A 395 -4.69 -4.83 -14.52
N TRP A 396 -5.48 -3.86 -14.03
CA TRP A 396 -6.73 -3.44 -14.68
C TRP A 396 -6.50 -2.80 -16.04
N GLN A 397 -5.45 -1.99 -16.19
CA GLN A 397 -5.03 -1.41 -17.48
C GLN A 397 -4.57 -2.49 -18.47
N LEU A 398 -3.80 -3.50 -18.02
CA LEU A 398 -3.32 -4.60 -18.88
C LEU A 398 -4.44 -5.45 -19.51
N GLN A 399 -5.69 -5.37 -19.03
CA GLN A 399 -6.80 -6.13 -19.61
C GLN A 399 -7.25 -5.59 -20.98
N ASP A 400 -7.04 -4.30 -21.24
CA ASP A 400 -7.35 -3.62 -22.50
C ASP A 400 -6.59 -2.27 -22.54
N LEU A 401 -5.31 -2.32 -22.92
CA LEU A 401 -4.44 -1.14 -22.88
C LEU A 401 -4.90 -0.03 -23.83
N GLU A 402 -5.53 -0.36 -24.96
CA GLU A 402 -5.97 0.63 -25.95
C GLU A 402 -7.03 1.58 -25.39
N THR A 403 -7.96 1.08 -24.57
CA THR A 403 -9.03 1.91 -23.97
C THR A 403 -8.72 2.35 -22.53
N ARG A 404 -7.93 1.57 -21.78
CA ARG A 404 -7.73 1.77 -20.33
C ARG A 404 -6.49 2.57 -19.97
N LEU A 405 -5.51 2.69 -20.87
CA LEU A 405 -4.28 3.45 -20.58
C LEU A 405 -4.52 4.96 -20.52
N SER A 406 -5.50 5.48 -21.26
CA SER A 406 -5.86 6.90 -21.30
C SER A 406 -7.13 7.26 -20.48
N ALA A 407 -7.71 6.29 -19.78
CA ALA A 407 -9.00 6.44 -19.11
C ALA A 407 -8.90 7.30 -17.83
N VAL A 408 -9.67 8.40 -17.79
CA VAL A 408 -9.82 9.29 -16.62
C VAL A 408 -11.31 9.54 -16.36
N ASP A 409 -11.74 9.46 -15.10
CA ASP A 409 -13.12 9.74 -14.68
C ASP A 409 -13.18 10.21 -13.22
N GLY A 410 -14.31 10.76 -12.80
CA GLY A 410 -14.53 11.34 -11.48
C GLY A 410 -14.33 12.86 -11.42
N ASN A 411 -14.54 13.41 -10.22
CA ASN A 411 -14.47 14.85 -9.96
C ASN A 411 -13.02 15.37 -9.91
N ASN A 412 -12.80 16.57 -10.43
CA ASN A 412 -11.64 17.40 -10.14
C ASN A 412 -12.11 18.86 -10.01
N GLY A 413 -12.11 19.42 -8.80
CA GLY A 413 -12.47 20.83 -8.56
C GLY A 413 -13.91 21.25 -8.94
N GLY A 414 -14.86 20.32 -9.03
CA GLY A 414 -16.26 20.59 -9.43
C GLY A 414 -16.58 20.31 -10.90
N ARG A 415 -15.60 19.87 -11.69
CA ARG A 415 -15.78 19.39 -13.08
C ARG A 415 -15.32 17.93 -13.20
N LYS A 416 -15.57 17.29 -14.35
CA LYS A 416 -14.93 16.01 -14.68
C LYS A 416 -13.42 16.20 -14.86
N GLY A 417 -12.63 15.24 -14.37
CA GLY A 417 -11.18 15.20 -14.57
C GLY A 417 -10.77 14.88 -16.01
N THR A 418 -9.57 15.31 -16.39
CA THR A 418 -9.00 15.12 -17.74
C THR A 418 -7.52 14.77 -17.70
N VAL A 419 -7.00 14.17 -18.78
CA VAL A 419 -5.54 13.93 -18.96
C VAL A 419 -4.69 15.21 -18.93
N ASN A 420 -5.30 16.37 -19.16
CA ASN A 420 -4.61 17.67 -19.20
C ASN A 420 -4.56 18.36 -17.82
N ASP A 421 -5.11 17.74 -16.79
CA ASP A 421 -5.17 18.29 -15.43
C ASP A 421 -3.79 18.27 -14.76
N GLU A 422 -3.48 19.30 -13.96
CA GLU A 422 -2.23 19.38 -13.19
C GLU A 422 -2.28 18.46 -11.97
N THR A 423 -1.24 17.65 -11.79
CA THR A 423 -0.96 16.86 -10.58
C THR A 423 0.33 17.39 -9.96
N ASN A 424 0.28 17.89 -8.72
CA ASN A 424 1.40 18.59 -8.09
C ASN A 424 1.77 17.98 -6.73
N LEU A 425 3.03 17.58 -6.54
CA LEU A 425 3.55 17.00 -5.29
C LEU A 425 4.37 17.99 -4.45
N GLY A 426 4.28 19.30 -4.71
CA GLY A 426 4.91 20.34 -3.91
C GLY A 426 6.41 20.10 -3.73
N ALA A 427 6.90 20.22 -2.50
CA ALA A 427 8.31 20.04 -2.14
C ALA A 427 8.87 18.62 -2.35
N VAL A 428 8.02 17.61 -2.64
CA VAL A 428 8.49 16.24 -2.95
C VAL A 428 8.40 15.87 -4.43
N GLY A 429 7.93 16.74 -5.33
CA GLY A 429 7.96 16.42 -6.77
C GLY A 429 7.58 17.52 -7.78
N GLY A 430 6.91 18.61 -7.40
CA GLY A 430 6.41 19.60 -8.36
C GLY A 430 5.25 19.09 -9.24
N SER A 431 4.98 19.78 -10.34
CA SER A 431 3.80 19.57 -11.21
C SER A 431 4.08 18.75 -12.49
N VAL A 432 3.10 17.94 -12.89
CA VAL A 432 3.04 17.17 -14.15
C VAL A 432 1.59 17.04 -14.63
N LYS A 433 1.34 16.59 -15.88
CA LYS A 433 -0.02 16.29 -16.33
C LYS A 433 -0.51 14.95 -15.80
N LEU A 434 -1.80 14.85 -15.48
CA LEU A 434 -2.42 13.57 -15.08
C LEU A 434 -2.24 12.50 -16.17
N GLY A 435 -2.28 12.88 -17.45
CA GLY A 435 -2.01 12.01 -18.59
C GLY A 435 -0.61 11.39 -18.61
N ASP A 436 0.41 12.14 -18.16
CA ASP A 436 1.80 11.64 -18.07
C ASP A 436 1.92 10.46 -17.10
N LEU A 437 1.03 10.39 -16.11
CA LEU A 437 1.07 9.43 -15.01
C LEU A 437 0.39 8.10 -15.34
N LEU A 438 -0.39 8.03 -16.41
CA LEU A 438 -1.26 6.87 -16.65
C LEU A 438 -0.51 5.63 -17.15
N ASN A 439 0.74 5.77 -17.63
CA ASN A 439 1.54 4.69 -18.21
C ASN A 439 2.83 4.39 -17.41
N THR A 440 3.04 3.15 -16.96
CA THR A 440 4.29 2.73 -16.27
C THR A 440 5.44 2.39 -17.21
N MET A 441 5.17 2.33 -18.52
CA MET A 441 6.10 1.96 -19.61
C MET A 441 6.25 3.12 -20.60
N GLY A 442 6.86 4.22 -20.16
CA GLY A 442 7.09 5.42 -20.96
C GLY A 442 6.34 6.68 -20.50
N GLY A 443 5.58 6.63 -19.41
CA GLY A 443 4.96 7.83 -18.81
C GLY A 443 5.98 8.84 -18.29
N LYS A 444 5.52 10.06 -17.99
CA LYS A 444 6.36 11.19 -17.51
C LYS A 444 7.61 11.38 -18.38
N GLY A 445 7.43 11.54 -19.69
CA GLY A 445 8.52 11.72 -20.65
C GLY A 445 9.51 10.53 -20.74
N GLY A 446 9.11 9.34 -20.30
CA GLY A 446 9.98 8.16 -20.19
C GLY A 446 10.60 7.92 -18.81
N GLU A 447 10.38 8.80 -17.82
CA GLU A 447 10.85 8.58 -16.45
C GLU A 447 10.10 7.44 -15.73
N PHE A 448 8.84 7.19 -16.09
CA PHE A 448 8.13 6.00 -15.62
C PHE A 448 8.51 4.80 -16.50
N CYS A 449 9.39 3.95 -15.96
CA CYS A 449 9.79 2.70 -16.60
C CYS A 449 9.88 1.54 -15.60
N TYR A 450 8.73 0.95 -15.28
CA TYR A 450 8.64 -0.17 -14.33
C TYR A 450 7.44 -1.11 -14.57
N ILE A 451 7.60 -2.34 -14.08
CA ILE A 451 6.60 -3.41 -14.06
C ILE A 451 6.50 -4.04 -12.67
N TYR A 452 5.41 -4.76 -12.42
CA TYR A 452 5.22 -5.59 -11.23
C TYR A 452 5.40 -7.07 -11.55
N VAL A 453 5.99 -7.81 -10.60
CA VAL A 453 6.19 -9.28 -10.73
C VAL A 453 5.63 -10.11 -9.59
#